data_AF-A0ABD3X2J0-F1
#
_entry.id   AF-A0ABD3X2J0-F1
#
_cell.length_a   1.000
_cell.length_b   1.000
_cell.length_c   1.000
_cell.angle_alpha   90.00
_cell.angle_beta   90.00
_cell.angle_gamma   90.00
#
_symmetry.space_group_name_H-M   'P 1'
#
loop_
_entity.id
_entity.type
_entity.pdbx_description
1 polymer ?
#
loop_
_entity_poly.entity_id
_entity_poly.type
_entity_poly.pdbx_seq_one_letter_code
_entity_poly.pdbx_strand_id
1 'polypeptide(L)' 'VSSSTAYSNAWFGQGSAPSSNVYPNCNGNELSIFECPTGYTWGYTSCSHSEDAGIRCTSISL' A
#
# COMPACT_ATOMS: atom_id res chain seq x y z
N VAL A 1 -11.62 13.70 12.75
CA VAL A 1 -10.47 13.66 11.82
C VAL A 1 -9.87 12.26 11.85
N SER A 2 -9.62 11.63 10.71
CA SER A 2 -9.02 10.29 10.65
C SER A 2 -7.51 10.43 10.45
N SER A 3 -6.72 9.65 11.19
CA SER A 3 -5.26 9.55 11.01
C SER A 3 -4.92 8.14 10.53
N SER A 4 -3.87 8.01 9.73
CA SER A 4 -3.35 6.73 9.26
C SER A 4 -1.85 6.61 9.53
N THR A 5 -1.41 5.38 9.78
CA THR A 5 0.02 5.03 9.85
C THR A 5 0.30 3.96 8.81
N ALA A 6 1.34 4.19 8.00
CA ALA A 6 1.79 3.25 6.99
C ALA A 6 2.85 2.30 7.56
N TYR A 7 2.79 1.04 7.13
CA TYR A 7 3.71 -0.02 7.50
C TYR A 7 4.21 -0.73 6.24
N SER A 8 5.42 -1.28 6.33
CA SER A 8 6.10 -2.03 5.28
C SER A 8 6.66 -3.33 5.83
N ASN A 9 7.32 -4.12 4.98
CA ASN A 9 8.01 -5.37 5.37
C ASN A 9 7.07 -6.41 5.98
N ALA A 10 5.86 -6.57 5.43
CA ALA A 10 4.88 -7.54 5.90
C ALA A 10 4.55 -7.43 7.40
N TRP A 11 4.47 -6.19 7.91
CA TRP A 11 4.20 -5.93 9.33
C TRP A 11 2.96 -6.65 9.87
N PHE A 12 1.92 -6.78 9.05
CA PHE A 12 0.69 -7.48 9.41
C PHE A 12 0.68 -8.97 9.04
N GLY A 13 1.82 -9.50 8.61
CA GLY A 13 1.95 -10.83 8.03
C GLY A 13 2.08 -10.77 6.50
N GLN A 14 2.62 -11.86 5.95
CA GLN A 14 2.82 -12.06 4.52
C GLN A 14 1.52 -12.56 3.87
N GLY A 15 1.20 -12.06 2.68
CA GLY A 15 0.18 -12.63 1.82
C GLY A 15 0.56 -14.02 1.29
N SER A 16 -0.38 -14.66 0.59
CA SER A 16 -0.14 -15.96 -0.06
C SER A 16 -0.79 -16.06 -1.46
N ALA A 17 -1.41 -14.98 -1.92
CA ALA A 17 -2.04 -14.88 -3.23
C ALA A 17 -1.03 -14.39 -4.28
N PRO A 18 -1.26 -14.62 -5.58
CA PRO A 18 -0.36 -14.13 -6.63
C PRO A 18 -0.05 -12.64 -6.43
N SER A 19 1.23 -12.32 -6.33
CA SER A 19 1.71 -10.97 -6.09
C SER A 19 1.40 -10.08 -7.30
N SER A 20 0.41 -9.21 -7.17
CA SER A 20 0.25 -8.08 -8.08
C SER A 20 1.23 -6.99 -7.65
N ASN A 21 2.30 -6.78 -8.44
CA ASN A 21 3.25 -5.70 -8.19
C ASN A 21 2.60 -4.37 -8.55
N VAL A 22 2.17 -3.60 -7.55
CA VAL A 22 1.61 -2.26 -7.74
C VAL A 22 2.36 -1.29 -6.84
N TYR A 23 2.89 -0.22 -7.44
CA TYR A 23 3.57 0.87 -6.73
C TYR A 23 2.74 2.15 -6.90
N PRO A 24 1.70 2.33 -6.06
CA PRO A 24 0.86 3.51 -6.13
C PRO A 24 1.66 4.72 -5.63
N ASN A 25 1.67 5.78 -6.44
CA ASN A 25 2.26 7.08 -6.11
C ASN A 25 1.15 8.10 -5.92
N CYS A 26 0.34 7.90 -4.87
CA CYS A 26 -0.85 8.71 -4.59
C CYS A 26 -0.50 10.16 -4.21
N ASN A 27 -1.36 11.09 -4.59
CA ASN A 27 -1.33 12.49 -4.17
C ASN A 27 -2.00 12.70 -2.80
N GLY A 28 -2.86 11.76 -2.38
CA GLY A 28 -3.55 11.76 -1.08
C GLY A 28 -4.99 12.28 -1.13
N ASN A 29 -5.51 12.57 -2.32
CA ASN A 29 -6.88 13.03 -2.56
C ASN A 29 -7.68 12.10 -3.48
N GLU A 30 -7.10 10.98 -3.90
CA GLU A 30 -7.78 9.91 -4.64
C GLU A 30 -8.88 9.25 -3.79
N LEU A 31 -9.95 8.79 -4.44
CA LEU A 31 -11.04 8.07 -3.75
C LEU A 31 -10.75 6.57 -3.62
N SER A 32 -9.82 6.07 -4.43
CA SER A 32 -9.41 4.68 -4.47
C SER A 32 -7.92 4.55 -4.75
N ILE A 33 -7.27 3.55 -4.14
CA ILE A 33 -5.85 3.25 -4.39
C ILE A 33 -5.57 2.88 -5.86
N PHE A 34 -6.59 2.44 -6.60
CA PHE A 34 -6.50 2.14 -8.03
C PHE A 34 -6.51 3.39 -8.92
N GLU A 35 -6.87 4.55 -8.38
CA GLU A 35 -6.82 5.84 -9.08
C GLU A 35 -5.46 6.54 -8.92
N CYS A 36 -4.62 6.07 -7.99
CA CYS A 36 -3.31 6.66 -7.78
C CYS A 36 -2.46 6.50 -9.05
N PRO A 37 -1.73 7.56 -9.45
CA PRO A 37 -0.76 7.42 -10.52
C PRO A 37 0.23 6.31 -10.15
N THR A 38 0.54 5.45 -11.11
CA THR A 38 1.59 4.45 -10.91
C THR A 38 2.94 5.11 -11.16
N GLY A 39 3.90 4.89 -10.27
CA GLY A 39 5.22 5.54 -10.33
C GLY A 39 6.11 5.15 -11.52
N TYR A 40 5.69 4.19 -12.37
CA TYR A 40 6.47 3.46 -13.41
C TYR A 40 7.75 2.79 -12.85
N THR A 41 7.94 1.47 -12.95
CA THR A 41 8.14 0.69 -14.18
C THR A 41 7.82 -0.79 -13.94
N TRP A 42 7.06 -1.42 -14.83
CA TRP A 42 7.10 -2.87 -14.99
C TRP A 42 8.53 -3.27 -15.36
N GLY A 43 9.28 -3.87 -14.44
CA GLY A 43 10.57 -4.46 -14.82
C GLY A 43 11.67 -4.54 -13.77
N TYR A 44 11.53 -3.98 -12.58
CA TYR A 44 12.58 -4.10 -11.57
C TYR A 44 11.99 -4.49 -10.21
N THR A 45 12.54 -5.57 -9.66
CA THR A 45 12.21 -6.28 -8.41
C THR A 45 10.88 -7.03 -8.40
N SER A 46 10.97 -8.36 -8.43
CA SER A 46 9.90 -9.25 -7.98
C SER A 46 9.56 -8.89 -6.54
N CYS A 47 8.38 -8.31 -6.28
CA CYS A 47 7.97 -8.13 -4.89
C CYS A 47 7.73 -9.51 -4.28
N SER A 48 8.39 -9.76 -3.17
CA SER A 48 8.07 -10.87 -2.28
C SER A 48 6.94 -10.45 -1.34
N HIS A 49 6.18 -11.41 -0.82
CA HIS A 49 5.22 -11.10 0.25
C HIS A 49 5.89 -10.53 1.51
N SER A 50 7.20 -10.73 1.69
CA SER A 50 7.98 -10.05 2.72
C SER A 50 7.99 -8.52 2.56
N GLU A 51 7.59 -7.98 1.42
CA GLU A 51 7.55 -6.55 1.11
C GLU A 51 6.12 -5.98 1.17
N ASP A 52 5.12 -6.80 1.55
CA ASP A 52 3.72 -6.36 1.62
C ASP A 52 3.57 -5.11 2.50
N ALA A 53 2.87 -4.12 1.96
CA ALA A 53 2.55 -2.86 2.61
C ALA A 53 1.17 -2.92 3.28
N GLY A 54 1.00 -2.20 4.39
CA GLY A 54 -0.28 -2.12 5.09
C GLY A 54 -0.49 -0.80 5.82
N ILE A 55 -1.73 -0.50 6.18
CA ILE A 55 -2.07 0.71 6.94
C ILE A 55 -2.90 0.38 8.17
N ARG A 56 -2.69 1.15 9.24
CA ARG A 56 -3.63 1.20 10.37
C ARG A 56 -4.35 2.54 10.37
N CYS A 57 -5.66 2.49 10.24
CA CYS A 57 -6.52 3.67 10.35
C CYS A 57 -6.90 3.89 11.82
N THR A 58 -6.94 5.15 12.23
CA THR A 58 -7.47 5.58 13.52
C THR A 58 -8.57 6.59 13.28
N SER A 59 -9.77 6.27 13.78
CA SER A 59 -10.85 7.25 13.84
C SER A 59 -10.66 8.03 15.13
N ILE A 60 -10.42 9.33 15.01
CA ILE A 60 -10.52 10.22 16.16
C ILE A 60 -11.99 10.63 16.22
N SER A 61 -12.75 9.91 17.04
CA SER A 61 -14.07 10.35 17.49
C SER A 61 -13.87 11.52 18.44
N LEU A 62 -14.49 12.65 18.12
CA LEU A 62 -14.59 13.81 19.03
C LEU A 62 -15.76 13.61 19.99
#